data_AF-A0A556PN52-F1
#
_entry.id   AF-A0A556PN52-F1
#
_cell.length_a   1.000
_cell.length_b   1.000
_cell.length_c   1.000
_cell.angle_alpha   90.00
_cell.angle_beta   90.00
_cell.angle_gamma   90.00
#
_symmetry.space_group_name_H-M   'P 1'
#
loop_
_entity.id
_entity.type
_entity.pdbx_description
1 polymer ?
#
loop_
_entity_poly.entity_id
_entity_poly.type
_entity_poly.pdbx_seq_one_letter_code
_entity_poly.pdbx_strand_id
1 'polypeptide(L)'
;MNVQYSAHLSTVRIAVSTVRERLSTVRSVLSTVRQLELKGGKYWYFKGVNLRAIIVWLVGVIFYLVINPLPLFTETVGAVYPIIVVTAVLYLIVSKINPKQ
;
A
#
# COMPACT_ATOMS: atom_id res chain seq x y z
N MET A 1 -41.76 -11.68 -33.21
CA MET A 1 -40.38 -12.10 -33.48
C MET A 1 -39.29 -11.13 -32.99
N ASN A 2 -39.61 -9.95 -32.42
CA ASN A 2 -38.62 -8.90 -32.08
C ASN A 2 -38.10 -8.87 -30.62
N VAL A 3 -38.70 -9.64 -29.70
CA VAL A 3 -38.33 -9.61 -28.27
C VAL A 3 -37.08 -10.44 -27.98
N GLN A 4 -36.91 -11.58 -28.64
CA GLN A 4 -35.75 -12.46 -28.47
C GLN A 4 -34.44 -11.79 -28.92
N TYR A 5 -34.47 -11.09 -30.05
CA TYR A 5 -33.30 -10.39 -30.60
C TYR A 5 -32.86 -9.21 -29.72
N SER A 6 -33.80 -8.44 -29.18
CA SER A 6 -33.49 -7.32 -28.28
C SER A 6 -32.89 -7.80 -26.95
N ALA A 7 -33.38 -8.90 -26.39
CA ALA A 7 -32.83 -9.51 -25.17
C ALA A 7 -31.40 -10.07 -25.35
N HIS A 8 -31.10 -10.66 -26.50
CA HIS A 8 -29.76 -11.14 -26.82
C HIS A 8 -28.76 -9.98 -26.94
N LEU A 9 -29.15 -8.89 -27.62
CA LEU A 9 -28.30 -7.72 -27.78
C LEU A 9 -28.02 -6.98 -26.47
N SER A 10 -29.00 -6.90 -25.55
CA SER A 10 -28.76 -6.35 -24.22
C SER A 10 -27.76 -7.19 -23.43
N THR A 11 -27.86 -8.51 -23.49
CA THR A 11 -26.94 -9.43 -22.81
C THR A 11 -25.52 -9.28 -23.32
N VAL A 12 -25.33 -9.22 -24.65
CA VAL A 12 -24.02 -8.97 -25.26
C VAL A 12 -23.48 -7.60 -24.87
N ARG A 13 -24.30 -6.55 -24.88
CA ARG A 13 -23.89 -5.19 -24.49
C ARG A 13 -23.41 -5.15 -23.04
N ILE A 14 -24.11 -5.82 -22.13
CA ILE A 14 -23.75 -5.93 -20.70
C ILE A 14 -22.46 -6.72 -20.53
N ALA A 15 -22.29 -7.83 -21.26
CA ALA A 15 -21.07 -8.62 -21.22
C ALA A 15 -19.86 -7.79 -21.69
N VAL A 16 -20.00 -7.04 -22.78
CA VAL A 16 -18.96 -6.15 -23.31
C VAL A 16 -18.64 -5.02 -22.34
N SER A 17 -19.64 -4.40 -21.70
CA SER A 17 -19.37 -3.36 -20.68
C SER A 17 -18.62 -3.92 -19.48
N THR A 18 -18.98 -5.13 -19.04
CA THR A 18 -18.30 -5.83 -17.93
C THR A 18 -16.85 -6.14 -18.28
N VAL A 19 -16.59 -6.65 -19.50
CA VAL A 19 -15.22 -6.92 -19.96
C VAL A 19 -14.41 -5.63 -20.03
N ARG A 20 -14.99 -4.55 -20.55
CA ARG A 20 -14.33 -3.23 -20.64
C ARG A 20 -13.95 -2.68 -19.27
N GLU A 21 -14.82 -2.82 -18.28
CA GLU A 21 -14.57 -2.39 -16.91
C GLU A 21 -13.48 -3.21 -16.22
N ARG A 22 -13.49 -4.54 -16.40
CA ARG A 22 -12.42 -5.41 -15.91
C ARG A 22 -11.09 -5.07 -16.56
N LEU A 23 -11.09 -4.81 -17.86
CA LEU A 23 -9.88 -4.44 -18.60
C LEU A 23 -9.32 -3.08 -18.14
N SER A 24 -10.17 -2.10 -17.83
CA SER A 24 -9.71 -0.81 -17.29
C SER A 24 -9.07 -0.97 -15.92
N THR A 25 -9.64 -1.83 -15.07
CA THR A 25 -9.08 -2.16 -13.76
C THR A 25 -7.72 -2.83 -13.89
N VAL A 26 -7.61 -3.87 -14.73
CA VAL A 26 -6.34 -4.56 -15.00
C VAL A 26 -5.29 -3.56 -15.53
N ARG A 27 -5.67 -2.68 -16.46
CA ARG A 27 -4.76 -1.65 -16.99
C ARG A 27 -4.25 -0.70 -15.89
N SER A 28 -5.12 -0.29 -14.97
CA SER A 28 -4.74 0.58 -13.84
C SER A 28 -3.78 -0.11 -12.85
N VAL A 29 -4.01 -1.39 -12.58
CA VAL A 29 -3.09 -2.19 -11.76
C VAL A 29 -1.74 -2.33 -12.44
N LEU A 30 -1.71 -2.67 -13.73
CA LEU A 30 -0.47 -2.80 -14.49
C LEU A 30 0.32 -1.48 -14.56
N SER A 31 -0.36 -0.34 -14.69
CA SER A 31 0.32 0.96 -14.66
C SER A 31 0.92 1.26 -13.29
N THR A 32 0.24 0.87 -12.21
CA THR A 32 0.73 1.02 -10.82
C THR A 32 1.93 0.12 -10.56
N VAL A 33 1.88 -1.13 -10.99
CA VAL A 33 3.01 -2.08 -10.86
C VAL A 33 4.21 -1.57 -11.64
N ARG A 34 4.01 -1.08 -12.87
CA ARG A 34 5.09 -0.49 -13.68
C ARG A 34 5.80 0.66 -12.96
N GLN A 35 5.12 1.44 -12.13
CA GLN A 35 5.73 2.55 -11.36
C GLN A 35 6.72 2.07 -10.28
N LEU A 36 6.69 0.80 -9.87
CA LEU A 36 7.61 0.24 -8.89
C LEU A 36 9.02 0.04 -9.48
N GLU A 37 9.12 -0.19 -10.79
CA GLU A 37 10.39 -0.51 -11.47
C GLU A 37 11.05 0.74 -12.10
N LEU A 38 10.29 1.81 -12.30
CA LEU A 38 10.78 3.01 -12.97
C LEU A 38 11.71 3.83 -12.07
N LYS A 39 12.95 4.04 -12.53
CA LYS A 39 13.82 5.11 -12.01
C LYS A 39 13.14 6.46 -12.27
N GLY A 40 12.97 7.26 -11.22
CA GLY A 40 12.19 8.50 -11.26
C GLY A 40 10.66 8.30 -11.22
N GLY A 41 10.18 7.05 -11.11
CA GLY A 41 8.75 6.75 -10.96
C GLY A 41 8.18 7.18 -9.61
N LYS A 42 6.87 6.97 -9.42
CA LYS A 42 6.15 7.39 -8.20
C LYS A 42 6.77 6.87 -6.90
N TYR A 43 7.41 5.70 -6.91
CA TYR A 43 8.03 5.11 -5.72
C TYR A 43 9.55 5.30 -5.66
N TRP A 44 10.14 5.98 -6.64
CA TRP A 44 11.56 6.33 -6.65
C TRP A 44 11.80 7.62 -5.86
N TYR A 45 12.00 7.47 -4.55
CA TYR A 45 12.35 8.58 -3.64
C TYR A 45 13.81 9.03 -3.87
N PHE A 46 14.44 9.71 -2.90
CA PHE A 46 15.80 10.20 -3.02
C PHE A 46 16.78 9.05 -3.33
N LYS A 47 17.35 9.05 -4.54
CA LYS A 47 18.22 7.98 -5.06
C LYS A 47 17.59 6.57 -4.94
N GLY A 48 16.26 6.48 -5.01
CA GLY A 48 15.52 5.22 -4.86
C GLY A 48 15.21 4.82 -3.42
N VAL A 49 15.53 5.65 -2.42
CA VAL A 49 15.38 5.32 -1.00
C VAL A 49 14.46 6.31 -0.29
N ASN A 50 13.48 5.77 0.45
CA ASN A 50 12.62 6.58 1.32
C ASN A 50 13.32 6.81 2.67
N LEU A 51 14.09 7.91 2.78
CA LEU A 51 14.82 8.26 4.00
C LEU A 51 13.91 8.39 5.23
N ARG A 52 12.66 8.82 5.03
CA ARG A 52 11.67 8.92 6.13
C ARG A 52 11.36 7.55 6.70
N ALA A 53 11.15 6.56 5.84
CA ALA A 53 10.92 5.19 6.26
C ALA A 53 12.13 4.63 7.03
N ILE A 54 13.36 4.97 6.60
CA ILE A 54 14.58 4.58 7.31
C ILE A 54 14.64 5.19 8.71
N ILE A 55 14.35 6.49 8.86
CA ILE A 55 14.36 7.16 10.17
C ILE A 55 13.32 6.51 11.09
N VAL A 56 12.11 6.26 10.60
CA VAL A 56 11.05 5.60 11.37
C VAL A 56 11.46 4.18 11.78
N TRP A 57 12.08 3.43 10.86
CA TRP A 57 12.60 2.11 11.13
C TRP A 57 13.69 2.14 12.21
N LEU A 58 14.65 3.06 12.12
CA LEU A 58 15.69 3.24 13.13
C LEU A 58 15.12 3.52 14.52
N VAL A 59 14.16 4.45 14.62
CA VAL A 59 13.50 4.75 15.90
C VAL A 59 12.74 3.52 16.43
N GLY A 60 12.06 2.78 15.56
CA GLY A 60 11.37 1.54 15.92
C GLY A 60 12.31 0.46 16.45
N VAL A 61 13.48 0.27 15.80
CA VAL A 61 14.51 -0.68 16.25
C VAL A 61 15.06 -0.29 17.61
N ILE A 62 15.41 0.99 17.81
CA ILE A 62 15.92 1.48 19.10
C ILE A 62 14.86 1.27 20.18
N PHE A 63 13.61 1.62 19.90
CA PHE A 63 12.51 1.45 20.84
C PHE A 63 12.29 -0.03 21.20
N TYR A 64 12.35 -0.94 20.22
CA TYR A 64 12.28 -2.39 20.47
C TYR A 64 13.39 -2.86 21.40
N LEU A 65 14.63 -2.48 21.15
CA LEU A 65 15.76 -2.89 21.98
C LEU A 65 15.63 -2.42 23.44
N VAL A 66 15.00 -1.26 23.67
CA VAL A 66 14.75 -0.72 25.01
C VAL A 66 13.62 -1.46 25.73
N ILE A 67 12.52 -1.77 25.05
CA ILE A 67 11.33 -2.35 25.70
C ILE A 67 11.35 -3.88 25.77
N ASN A 68 12.02 -4.54 24.83
CA ASN A 68 12.07 -5.99 24.75
C ASN A 68 12.58 -6.70 26.02
N PRO A 69 13.56 -6.18 26.79
CA PRO A 69 14.00 -6.83 28.02
C PRO A 69 13.10 -6.53 29.24
N LEU A 70 12.08 -5.66 29.12
CA LEU A 70 11.25 -5.31 30.27
C LEU A 70 10.29 -6.45 30.61
N PRO A 71 10.09 -6.80 31.91
CA PRO A 71 9.25 -7.92 32.34
C PRO A 71 7.83 -7.89 31.77
N LEU A 72 7.26 -6.68 31.68
CA LEU A 72 5.92 -6.43 31.13
C LEU A 72 5.76 -6.98 29.70
N PHE A 73 6.82 -7.00 28.90
CA PHE A 73 6.77 -7.47 27.51
C PHE A 73 7.35 -8.87 27.30
N THR A 74 8.26 -9.33 28.17
CA THR A 74 8.82 -10.70 28.09
C THR A 74 7.86 -11.77 28.61
N GLU A 75 7.03 -11.41 29.59
CA GLU A 75 6.09 -12.35 30.23
C GLU A 75 4.70 -12.33 29.59
N THR A 76 4.50 -11.51 28.56
CA THR A 76 3.21 -11.30 27.88
C THR A 76 3.31 -11.60 26.39
N VAL A 77 2.47 -10.94 25.58
CA VAL A 77 2.33 -11.13 24.12
C VAL A 77 3.57 -10.71 23.32
N GLY A 78 4.59 -10.14 23.96
CA GLY A 78 5.83 -9.69 23.33
C GLY A 78 5.81 -8.21 22.92
N ALA A 79 7.01 -7.62 22.81
CA ALA A 79 7.20 -6.22 22.45
C ALA A 79 6.73 -5.87 21.02
N VAL A 80 6.48 -6.85 20.15
CA VAL A 80 6.17 -6.60 18.72
C VAL A 80 4.90 -5.76 18.53
N TYR A 81 3.84 -6.02 19.29
CA TYR A 81 2.56 -5.31 19.17
C TYR A 81 2.68 -3.79 19.45
N PRO A 82 3.25 -3.34 20.59
CA PRO A 82 3.46 -1.91 20.82
C PRO A 82 4.44 -1.30 19.80
N ILE A 83 5.43 -2.05 19.30
CA ILE A 83 6.31 -1.57 18.21
C ILE A 83 5.52 -1.27 16.93
N ILE A 84 4.61 -2.16 16.51
CA ILE A 84 3.80 -1.93 15.30
C ILE A 84 2.97 -0.65 15.45
N VAL A 85 2.35 -0.45 16.62
CA VAL A 85 1.53 0.74 16.88
C VAL A 85 2.40 2.01 16.84
N VAL A 86 3.52 2.02 17.56
CA VAL A 86 4.40 3.20 17.64
C VAL A 86 5.00 3.53 16.28
N THR A 87 5.51 2.54 15.55
CA THR A 87 6.13 2.76 14.22
C THR A 87 5.10 3.19 13.19
N ALA A 88 3.87 2.67 13.21
CA ALA A 88 2.80 3.11 12.32
C ALA A 88 2.42 4.58 12.58
N VAL A 89 2.19 4.96 13.85
CA VAL A 89 1.88 6.34 14.23
C VAL A 89 3.02 7.28 13.84
N LEU A 90 4.26 6.89 14.13
CA LEU A 90 5.43 7.68 13.78
C LEU A 90 5.58 7.86 12.27
N TYR A 91 5.37 6.80 11.47
CA TYR A 91 5.40 6.90 10.01
C TYR A 91 4.35 7.86 9.47
N LEU A 92 3.12 7.82 10.02
CA LEU A 92 2.05 8.73 9.62
C LEU A 92 2.37 10.19 9.94
N ILE A 93 3.04 10.46 11.06
CA ILE A 93 3.47 11.81 11.41
C ILE A 93 4.59 12.26 10.45
N VAL A 94 5.64 11.45 10.32
CA VAL A 94 6.83 11.80 9.52
C VAL A 94 6.52 11.92 8.03
N SER A 95 5.58 11.15 7.51
CA SER A 95 5.16 11.21 6.10
C SER A 95 4.40 12.50 5.73
N LYS A 96 3.83 13.19 6.72
CA LYS A 96 3.14 14.48 6.52
C LYS A 96 4.07 15.70 6.52
N ILE A 97 5.28 15.58 7.08
CA ILE A 97 6.23 16.70 7.22
C ILE A 97 7.00 16.85 5.91
N ASN A 98 6.46 17.59 4.94
CA ASN A 98 6.93 17.72 3.53
C ASN A 98 6.63 16.49 2.65
N PRO A 99 5.38 16.33 2.20
CA PRO A 99 4.97 15.24 1.31
C PRO A 99 5.61 15.41 -0.07
N LYS A 100 6.81 14.83 -0.22
CA LYS A 100 7.68 14.89 -1.41
C LYS A 100 8.10 16.32 -1.85
N GLN A 101 9.36 16.45 -2.26
CA GLN A 101 9.68 17.28 -3.43
C GLN A 101 9.23 16.51 -4.66
#